data_AF-A0A0G0KCP4-F1
#
_entry.id   AF-A0A0G0KCP4-F1
#
_cell.length_a   1.000
_cell.length_b   1.000
_cell.length_c   1.000
_cell.angle_alpha   90.00
_cell.angle_beta   90.00
_cell.angle_gamma   90.00
#
_symmetry.space_group_name_H-M   'P 1'
#
loop_
_entity.id
_entity.type
_entity.pdbx_description
1 polymer ?
#
loop_
_entity_poly.entity_id
_entity_poly.type
_entity_poly.pdbx_seq_one_letter_code
_entity_poly.pdbx_strand_id
1 'polypeptide(L)'
;KSVGGLFVLGTERHEARRIDNQLRGRSGRQGDPGETQFYVSLEDDLMRVFGSEKIKTMMGRFGIPEDQPIENRFIGRTLEGAQAKIEGFHFDARKNTLEYDDVMNHQRKIIYERRQKMLKADKEGIEDLLKNISLKKEGFEKIIEEKRKKLGDEAFLEITRRIALYTTDSLWMEHLEAMDYLRSSVNLRAYGQHEPIVEYKKDGLAMFKEMEESFKEQVFSFVSSINVDAVNVQTEINAPRQTLITSHKEPSELGGSSEERASKKDNTIGRNDPCPCGAINPATGEVYKYKKCGLVNAPQHRKSLIN
;
A
#
# COMPACT_ATOMS: atom_id res chain seq x y z
N LYS A 1 -45.86 -6.92 -8.07
CA LYS A 1 -46.09 -5.45 -8.15
C LYS A 1 -47.32 -4.98 -7.36
N SER A 2 -48.22 -5.86 -6.90
CA SER A 2 -49.47 -5.50 -6.20
C SER A 2 -49.33 -5.19 -4.70
N VAL A 3 -48.16 -5.37 -4.10
CA VAL A 3 -47.92 -5.20 -2.64
C VAL A 3 -46.99 -4.02 -2.30
N GLY A 4 -46.87 -3.03 -3.18
CA GLY A 4 -46.08 -1.81 -2.90
C GLY A 4 -44.57 -1.88 -3.19
N GLY A 5 -44.04 -3.05 -3.53
CA GLY A 5 -42.63 -3.21 -3.95
C GLY A 5 -41.66 -3.41 -2.79
N LEU A 6 -40.38 -3.05 -2.97
CA LEU A 6 -39.37 -3.25 -1.93
C LEU A 6 -39.51 -2.16 -0.85
N PHE A 7 -39.73 -2.56 0.39
CA PHE A 7 -39.66 -1.67 1.55
C PHE A 7 -38.26 -1.74 2.16
N VAL A 8 -37.56 -0.61 2.24
CA VAL A 8 -36.23 -0.52 2.86
C VAL A 8 -36.36 0.18 4.20
N LEU A 9 -35.97 -0.52 5.25
CA LEU A 9 -35.96 0.00 6.61
C LEU A 9 -34.51 0.31 7.01
N GLY A 10 -34.23 1.59 7.24
CA GLY A 10 -33.00 2.04 7.88
C GLY A 10 -33.19 2.03 9.39
N THR A 11 -32.38 1.25 10.10
CA THR A 11 -32.45 1.12 11.57
C THR A 11 -31.85 2.32 12.29
N GLU A 12 -30.95 3.04 11.63
CA GLU A 12 -30.25 4.22 12.12
C GLU A 12 -29.90 5.12 10.92
N ARG A 13 -29.31 6.28 11.22
CA ARG A 13 -28.79 7.20 10.19
C ARG A 13 -27.28 7.24 10.26
N HIS A 14 -26.64 6.98 9.13
CA HIS A 14 -25.18 7.01 9.03
C HIS A 14 -24.68 8.45 9.16
N GLU A 15 -23.45 8.64 9.62
CA GLU A 15 -22.77 9.95 9.60
C GLU A 15 -22.74 10.63 8.22
N ALA A 16 -22.78 9.83 7.13
CA ALA A 16 -22.66 10.29 5.76
C ALA A 16 -23.98 10.06 5.00
N ARG A 17 -24.58 11.13 4.52
CA ARG A 17 -25.86 11.12 3.78
C ARG A 17 -25.79 10.26 2.53
N ARG A 18 -24.60 10.16 1.93
CA ARG A 18 -24.37 9.32 0.75
C ARG A 18 -24.69 7.84 1.02
N ILE A 19 -24.40 7.32 2.22
CA ILE A 19 -24.65 5.91 2.57
C ILE A 19 -26.15 5.68 2.79
N ASP A 20 -26.82 6.59 3.50
CA ASP A 20 -28.28 6.56 3.65
C ASP A 20 -28.98 6.60 2.28
N ASN A 21 -28.52 7.46 1.37
CA ASN A 21 -29.08 7.56 0.01
C ASN A 21 -28.80 6.30 -0.82
N GLN A 22 -27.68 5.60 -0.61
CA GLN A 22 -27.43 4.31 -1.24
C GLN A 22 -28.40 3.23 -0.75
N LEU A 23 -28.69 3.21 0.55
CA LEU A 23 -29.68 2.32 1.13
C LEU A 23 -31.07 2.62 0.56
N ARG A 24 -31.45 3.91 0.49
CA ARG A 24 -32.69 4.37 -0.14
C ARG A 24 -32.79 3.91 -1.60
N GLY A 25 -31.72 4.05 -2.37
CA GLY A 25 -31.63 3.64 -3.78
C GLY A 25 -31.64 2.13 -4.02
N ARG A 26 -31.70 1.29 -2.98
CA ARG A 26 -31.98 -0.15 -3.15
C ARG A 26 -33.43 -0.40 -3.56
N SER A 27 -34.35 0.47 -3.13
CA SER A 27 -35.75 0.47 -3.54
C SER A 27 -36.00 1.36 -4.76
N GLY A 28 -37.17 1.24 -5.39
CA GLY A 28 -37.61 2.15 -6.46
C GLY A 28 -36.83 2.05 -7.78
N ARG A 29 -36.18 0.91 -8.07
CA ARG A 29 -35.32 0.75 -9.25
C ARG A 29 -36.13 0.79 -10.54
N GLN A 30 -35.66 1.52 -11.55
CA GLN A 30 -36.30 1.59 -12.87
C GLN A 30 -37.79 1.99 -12.82
N GLY A 31 -38.18 2.81 -11.84
CA GLY A 31 -39.57 3.22 -11.66
C GLY A 31 -40.47 2.15 -11.04
N ASP A 32 -39.92 1.05 -10.54
CA ASP A 32 -40.68 0.10 -9.72
C ASP A 32 -41.20 0.79 -8.45
N PRO A 33 -42.38 0.39 -7.93
CA PRO A 33 -42.87 0.89 -6.65
C PRO A 33 -41.93 0.47 -5.52
N GLY A 34 -41.85 1.29 -4.49
CA GLY A 34 -41.00 1.02 -3.34
C GLY A 34 -41.02 2.17 -2.34
N GLU A 35 -40.72 1.84 -1.09
CA GLU A 35 -40.79 2.78 0.03
C GLU A 35 -39.56 2.62 0.91
N THR A 36 -39.18 3.71 1.57
CA THR A 36 -37.99 3.73 2.42
C THR A 36 -38.29 4.53 3.68
N GLN A 37 -38.09 3.92 4.84
CA GLN A 37 -38.30 4.55 6.14
C GLN A 37 -37.01 4.44 6.95
N PHE A 38 -36.62 5.54 7.60
CA PHE A 38 -35.49 5.55 8.54
C PHE A 38 -36.02 5.77 9.94
N TYR A 39 -35.54 4.96 10.87
CA TYR A 39 -35.74 5.12 12.30
C TYR A 39 -34.47 5.70 12.92
N VAL A 40 -34.64 6.54 13.92
CA VAL A 40 -33.55 7.18 14.65
C VAL A 40 -33.96 7.25 16.11
N SER A 41 -33.09 6.80 17.00
CA SER A 41 -33.22 6.99 18.43
C SER A 41 -32.41 8.20 18.89
N LEU A 42 -32.83 8.82 20.00
CA LEU A 42 -32.00 9.82 20.68
C LEU A 42 -30.72 9.24 21.28
N GLU A 43 -30.66 7.91 21.41
CA GLU A 43 -29.52 7.17 21.93
C GLU A 43 -28.49 6.79 20.85
N ASP A 44 -28.83 6.95 19.57
CA ASP A 44 -27.93 6.66 18.46
C ASP A 44 -26.73 7.61 18.46
N ASP A 45 -25.57 7.16 17.98
CA ASP A 45 -24.31 7.93 18.02
C ASP A 45 -24.44 9.32 17.39
N LEU A 46 -25.12 9.42 16.24
CA LEU A 46 -25.37 10.69 15.56
C LEU A 46 -26.18 11.66 16.43
N MET A 47 -27.19 11.16 17.14
CA MET A 47 -28.02 11.95 18.04
C MET A 47 -27.33 12.21 19.38
N ARG A 48 -26.48 11.32 19.87
CA ARG A 48 -25.69 11.58 21.07
C ARG A 48 -24.69 12.72 20.86
N VAL A 49 -24.05 12.77 19.70
CA VAL A 49 -23.04 13.79 19.40
C VAL A 49 -23.68 15.12 18.98
N PHE A 50 -24.81 15.10 18.25
CA PHE A 50 -25.41 16.31 17.67
C PHE A 50 -26.88 16.57 18.04
N GLY A 51 -27.62 15.52 18.38
CA GLY A 51 -28.97 15.57 18.95
C GLY A 51 -28.93 16.03 20.41
N SER A 52 -28.49 17.28 20.59
CA SER A 52 -28.26 17.97 21.85
C SER A 52 -29.32 17.74 22.94
N GLU A 53 -28.92 18.10 24.17
CA GLU A 53 -29.81 18.40 25.30
C GLU A 53 -31.05 19.23 24.93
N LYS A 54 -31.01 20.06 23.89
CA LYS A 54 -32.16 20.87 23.48
C LYS A 54 -33.33 20.03 22.97
N ILE A 55 -33.07 18.93 22.28
CA ILE A 55 -34.13 18.03 21.80
C ILE A 55 -34.71 17.25 22.99
N LYS A 56 -33.85 16.73 23.87
CA LYS A 56 -34.27 16.07 25.12
C LYS A 56 -35.07 17.01 26.04
N THR A 57 -34.59 18.23 26.25
CA THR A 57 -35.26 19.28 27.05
C THR A 57 -36.59 19.69 26.44
N MET A 58 -36.67 19.80 25.10
CA MET A 58 -37.92 20.06 24.40
C MET A 58 -38.91 18.93 24.65
N MET A 59 -38.51 17.67 24.46
CA MET A 59 -39.37 16.51 24.68
C MET A 59 -39.87 16.44 26.13
N GLY A 60 -39.00 16.67 27.11
CA GLY A 60 -39.37 16.75 28.52
C GLY A 60 -40.34 17.89 28.83
N ARG A 61 -40.16 19.07 28.20
CA ARG A 61 -41.05 20.24 28.41
C ARG A 61 -42.42 20.08 27.74
N PHE A 62 -42.49 19.39 26.61
CA PHE A 62 -43.73 19.15 25.88
C PHE A 62 -44.44 17.85 26.33
N GLY A 63 -43.85 17.09 27.25
CA GLY A 63 -44.46 15.86 27.79
C GLY A 63 -44.70 14.79 26.73
N ILE A 64 -43.83 14.72 25.72
CA ILE A 64 -43.98 13.75 24.63
C ILE A 64 -43.68 12.34 25.20
N PRO A 65 -44.61 11.37 25.11
CA PRO A 65 -44.39 10.02 25.59
C PRO A 65 -43.21 9.35 24.89
N GLU A 66 -42.37 8.62 25.64
CA GLU A 66 -41.20 7.92 25.09
C GLU A 66 -41.59 6.79 24.11
N ASP A 67 -42.80 6.25 24.27
CA ASP A 67 -43.31 5.12 23.48
C ASP A 67 -43.96 5.53 22.15
N GLN A 68 -43.97 6.83 21.81
CA GLN A 68 -44.60 7.34 20.60
C GLN A 68 -43.59 7.79 19.54
N PRO A 69 -43.75 7.37 18.26
CA PRO A 69 -42.90 7.84 17.19
C PRO A 69 -43.12 9.33 16.95
N ILE A 70 -42.03 10.07 16.82
CA ILE A 70 -42.05 11.51 16.57
C ILE A 70 -41.76 11.76 15.10
N GLU A 71 -42.76 12.24 14.37
CA GLU A 71 -42.60 12.72 12.99
C GLU A 71 -42.59 14.25 12.97
N ASN A 72 -41.40 14.85 13.01
CA ASN A 72 -41.26 16.30 12.94
C ASN A 72 -40.21 16.72 11.90
N ARG A 73 -40.63 17.55 10.94
CA ARG A 73 -39.76 18.10 9.89
C ARG A 73 -38.59 18.90 10.45
N PHE A 74 -38.74 19.52 11.62
CA PHE A 74 -37.66 20.24 12.31
C PHE A 74 -36.52 19.30 12.71
N ILE A 75 -36.85 18.14 13.33
CA ILE A 75 -35.87 17.15 13.78
C ILE A 75 -35.12 16.57 12.58
N GLY A 76 -35.83 16.29 11.48
CA GLY A 76 -35.21 15.86 10.22
C GLY A 76 -34.18 16.86 9.68
N ARG A 77 -34.49 18.17 9.67
CA ARG A 77 -33.54 19.21 9.24
C ARG A 77 -32.35 19.33 10.18
N THR A 78 -32.55 19.22 11.50
CA THR A 78 -31.45 19.25 12.47
C THR A 78 -30.50 18.07 12.26
N LEU A 79 -31.05 16.88 11.99
CA LEU A 79 -30.27 15.68 11.68
C LEU A 79 -29.46 15.85 10.38
N GLU A 80 -30.07 16.38 9.31
CA GLU A 80 -29.36 16.65 8.07
C GLU A 80 -28.24 17.68 8.25
N GLY A 81 -28.47 18.71 9.08
CA GLY A 81 -27.44 19.68 9.45
C GLY A 81 -26.29 19.07 10.24
N ALA A 82 -26.59 18.12 11.14
CA ALA A 82 -25.58 17.35 11.86
C ALA A 82 -24.73 16.50 10.92
N GLN A 83 -25.36 15.74 10.01
CA GLN A 83 -24.65 14.95 9.00
C GLN A 83 -23.76 15.83 8.11
N ALA A 84 -24.25 16.99 7.66
CA ALA A 84 -23.45 17.92 6.87
C ALA A 84 -22.22 18.45 7.64
N LYS A 85 -22.35 18.69 8.95
CA LYS A 85 -21.24 19.12 9.81
C LYS A 85 -20.19 18.02 9.99
N ILE A 86 -20.61 16.76 10.18
CA ILE A 86 -19.70 15.61 10.25
C ILE A 86 -18.99 15.38 8.93
N GLU A 87 -19.72 15.44 7.81
CA GLU A 87 -19.16 15.37 6.47
C GLU A 87 -18.09 16.46 6.25
N GLY A 88 -18.35 17.68 6.71
CA GLY A 88 -17.39 18.79 6.71
C GLY A 88 -16.15 18.49 7.55
N PHE A 89 -16.32 18.02 8.78
CA PHE A 89 -15.20 17.64 9.65
C PHE A 89 -14.30 16.55 9.02
N HIS A 90 -14.91 15.48 8.49
CA HIS A 90 -14.18 14.43 7.78
C HIS A 90 -13.53 14.93 6.49
N PHE A 91 -14.17 15.88 5.80
CA PHE A 91 -13.57 16.53 4.63
C PHE A 91 -12.31 17.32 5.01
N ASP A 92 -12.38 18.13 6.07
CA ASP A 92 -11.24 18.92 6.55
C ASP A 92 -10.10 18.02 7.04
N ALA A 93 -10.41 16.94 7.77
CA ALA A 93 -9.42 15.95 8.21
C ALA A 93 -8.72 15.27 7.02
N ARG A 94 -9.47 14.90 5.98
CA ARG A 94 -8.92 14.32 4.74
C ARG A 94 -8.11 15.34 3.95
N LYS A 95 -8.58 16.59 3.86
CA LYS A 95 -7.86 17.67 3.19
C LYS A 95 -6.51 17.91 3.88
N ASN A 96 -6.50 17.99 5.21
CA ASN A 96 -5.27 18.11 5.98
C ASN A 96 -4.32 16.93 5.70
N THR A 97 -4.81 15.69 5.73
CA THR A 97 -4.01 14.50 5.40
C THR A 97 -3.42 14.57 3.98
N LEU A 98 -4.23 14.98 3.00
CA LEU A 98 -3.79 15.15 1.61
C LEU A 98 -2.68 16.19 1.48
N GLU A 99 -2.75 17.30 2.22
CA GLU A 99 -1.73 18.35 2.17
C GLU A 99 -0.34 17.86 2.63
N TYR A 100 -0.27 16.98 3.64
CA TYR A 100 0.99 16.33 4.04
C TYR A 100 1.48 15.34 2.97
N ASP A 101 0.55 14.55 2.44
CA ASP A 101 0.86 13.55 1.42
C ASP A 101 1.33 14.19 0.10
N ASP A 102 0.81 15.37 -0.26
CA ASP A 102 1.20 16.10 -1.48
C ASP A 102 2.68 16.49 -1.48
N VAL A 103 3.22 16.88 -0.32
CA VAL A 103 4.66 17.16 -0.15
C VAL A 103 5.48 15.91 -0.43
N MET A 104 5.12 14.80 0.21
CA MET A 104 5.78 13.51 0.02
C MET A 104 5.65 13.00 -1.41
N ASN A 105 4.49 13.20 -2.04
CA ASN A 105 4.22 12.79 -3.40
C ASN A 105 5.09 13.56 -4.41
N HIS A 106 5.30 14.86 -4.20
CA HIS A 106 6.20 15.65 -5.04
C HIS A 106 7.64 15.12 -4.97
N GLN A 107 8.15 14.90 -3.76
CA GLN A 107 9.49 14.33 -3.54
C GLN A 107 9.61 12.91 -4.12
N ARG A 108 8.61 12.05 -3.87
CA ARG A 108 8.54 10.68 -4.39
C ARG A 108 8.63 10.65 -5.92
N LYS A 109 7.90 11.53 -6.62
CA LYS A 109 7.95 11.61 -8.09
C LYS A 109 9.37 11.86 -8.58
N ILE A 110 10.07 12.83 -7.99
CA ILE A 110 11.45 13.16 -8.37
C ILE A 110 12.37 11.94 -8.16
N ILE A 111 12.29 11.30 -7.00
CA ILE A 111 13.14 10.14 -6.67
C ILE A 111 12.82 8.95 -7.58
N TYR A 112 11.54 8.68 -7.82
CA TYR A 112 11.11 7.54 -8.63
C TYR A 112 11.42 7.76 -10.11
N GLU A 113 11.32 9.00 -10.60
CA GLU A 113 11.77 9.37 -11.94
C GLU A 113 13.28 9.19 -12.09
N ARG A 114 14.09 9.67 -11.12
CA ARG A 114 15.55 9.44 -11.14
C ARG A 114 15.89 7.96 -11.11
N ARG A 115 15.25 7.20 -10.22
CA ARG A 115 15.45 5.75 -10.08
C ARG A 115 15.07 5.02 -11.36
N GLN A 116 13.93 5.34 -11.95
CA GLN A 116 13.47 4.74 -13.20
C GLN A 116 14.38 5.10 -14.38
N LYS A 117 14.86 6.35 -14.44
CA LYS A 117 15.89 6.76 -15.40
C LYS A 117 17.14 5.91 -15.21
N MET A 118 17.65 5.72 -14.00
CA MET A 118 18.84 4.89 -13.78
C MET A 118 18.65 3.40 -14.12
N LEU A 119 17.45 2.85 -13.89
CA LEU A 119 17.12 1.47 -14.26
C LEU A 119 17.06 1.25 -15.77
N LYS A 120 16.58 2.26 -16.52
CA LYS A 120 16.41 2.20 -17.97
C LYS A 120 17.51 2.91 -18.75
N ALA A 121 18.42 3.61 -18.07
CA ALA A 121 19.42 4.45 -18.70
C ALA A 121 20.40 3.59 -19.49
N ASP A 122 20.57 3.98 -20.75
CA ASP A 122 21.71 3.60 -21.56
C ASP A 122 22.97 4.28 -21.01
N LYS A 123 24.13 4.00 -21.62
CA LYS A 123 25.43 4.52 -21.16
C LYS A 123 25.42 6.04 -20.97
N GLU A 124 24.83 6.78 -21.90
CA GLU A 124 24.74 8.24 -21.88
C GLU A 124 24.01 8.77 -20.63
N GLY A 125 22.94 8.11 -20.18
CA GLY A 125 22.19 8.55 -19.00
C GLY A 125 22.97 8.43 -17.70
N ILE A 126 23.88 7.45 -17.61
CA ILE A 126 24.78 7.30 -16.46
C ILE A 126 25.89 8.35 -16.52
N GLU A 127 26.42 8.63 -17.71
CA GLU A 127 27.42 9.68 -17.89
C GLU A 127 26.86 11.06 -17.51
N ASP A 128 25.62 11.36 -17.85
CA ASP A 128 24.99 12.62 -17.46
C ASP A 128 24.86 12.75 -15.94
N LEU A 129 24.57 11.66 -15.23
CA LEU A 129 24.58 11.66 -13.77
C LEU A 129 25.99 11.95 -13.22
N LEU A 130 27.01 11.30 -13.77
CA LEU A 130 28.40 11.53 -13.38
C LEU A 130 28.86 12.97 -13.65
N LYS A 131 28.48 13.56 -14.79
CA LYS A 131 28.74 14.97 -15.12
C LYS A 131 28.06 15.91 -14.13
N ASN A 132 26.79 15.66 -13.81
CA ASN A 132 26.07 16.47 -12.83
C ASN A 132 26.72 16.44 -11.44
N ILE A 133 27.34 15.31 -11.07
CA ILE A 133 28.10 15.18 -9.82
C ILE A 133 29.49 15.85 -9.95
N SER A 134 30.17 15.72 -11.09
CA SER A 134 31.52 16.28 -11.31
C SER A 134 31.55 17.80 -11.31
N LEU A 135 30.49 18.46 -11.80
CA LEU A 135 30.37 19.93 -11.81
C LEU A 135 30.57 20.57 -10.42
N LYS A 136 30.31 19.82 -9.34
CA LYS A 136 30.45 20.32 -7.96
C LYS A 136 31.77 19.93 -7.27
N LYS A 137 32.57 19.01 -7.83
CA LYS A 137 33.77 18.47 -7.17
C LYS A 137 34.96 18.48 -8.13
N GLU A 138 35.88 19.40 -7.90
CA GLU A 138 37.14 19.49 -8.65
C GLU A 138 37.93 18.16 -8.54
N GLY A 139 38.45 17.66 -9.66
CA GLY A 139 39.24 16.44 -9.71
C GLY A 139 38.46 15.13 -9.84
N PHE A 140 37.12 15.14 -9.78
CA PHE A 140 36.33 13.92 -9.96
C PHE A 140 36.53 13.28 -11.34
N GLU A 141 36.65 14.10 -12.39
CA GLU A 141 36.86 13.62 -13.76
C GLU A 141 38.13 12.77 -13.91
N LYS A 142 39.22 13.17 -13.22
CA LYS A 142 40.49 12.42 -13.23
C LYS A 142 40.32 11.05 -12.57
N ILE A 143 39.62 10.99 -11.44
CA ILE A 143 39.34 9.74 -10.73
C ILE A 143 38.50 8.82 -11.61
N ILE A 144 37.46 9.34 -12.25
CA ILE A 144 36.62 8.57 -13.18
C ILE A 144 37.48 8.00 -14.31
N GLU A 145 38.34 8.80 -14.92
CA GLU A 145 39.18 8.36 -16.03
C GLU A 145 40.17 7.26 -15.61
N GLU A 146 40.79 7.39 -14.44
CA GLU A 146 41.67 6.37 -13.87
C GLU A 146 40.93 5.06 -13.59
N LYS A 147 39.73 5.12 -13.01
CA LYS A 147 38.91 3.94 -12.72
C LYS A 147 38.40 3.29 -14.01
N ARG A 148 37.97 4.08 -14.99
CA ARG A 148 37.47 3.60 -16.28
C ARG A 148 38.56 2.82 -17.04
N LYS A 149 39.82 3.30 -17.00
CA LYS A 149 40.97 2.60 -17.60
C LYS A 149 41.26 1.26 -16.93
N LYS A 150 41.09 1.15 -15.61
CA LYS A 150 41.39 -0.07 -14.85
C LYS A 150 40.27 -1.12 -14.88
N LEU A 151 39.01 -0.71 -14.79
CA LEU A 151 37.86 -1.63 -14.76
C LEU A 151 37.32 -1.99 -16.15
N GLY A 152 37.58 -1.15 -17.15
CA GLY A 152 36.83 -1.17 -18.40
C GLY A 152 35.53 -0.38 -18.31
N ASP A 153 35.12 0.18 -19.45
CA ASP A 153 33.99 1.11 -19.54
C ASP A 153 32.67 0.52 -19.06
N GLU A 154 32.30 -0.64 -19.60
CA GLU A 154 30.99 -1.25 -19.35
C GLU A 154 30.81 -1.69 -17.89
N ALA A 155 31.84 -2.32 -17.31
CA ALA A 155 31.85 -2.73 -15.91
C ALA A 155 31.79 -1.51 -14.97
N PHE A 156 32.53 -0.45 -15.27
CA PHE A 156 32.51 0.78 -14.49
C PHE A 156 31.11 1.43 -14.49
N LEU A 157 30.46 1.52 -15.65
CA LEU A 157 29.11 2.07 -15.75
C LEU A 157 28.08 1.21 -15.02
N GLU A 158 28.18 -0.11 -15.10
CA GLU A 158 27.25 -1.00 -14.38
C GLU A 158 27.42 -0.92 -12.86
N ILE A 159 28.66 -0.88 -12.36
CA ILE A 159 28.95 -0.68 -10.94
C ILE A 159 28.42 0.69 -10.47
N THR A 160 28.66 1.74 -11.26
CA THR A 160 28.15 3.09 -10.97
C THR A 160 26.63 3.11 -10.90
N ARG A 161 25.93 2.44 -11.83
CA ARG A 161 24.47 2.30 -11.81
C ARG A 161 24.01 1.62 -10.51
N ARG A 162 24.66 0.51 -10.12
CA ARG A 162 24.32 -0.21 -8.88
C ARG A 162 24.52 0.66 -7.64
N ILE A 163 25.63 1.39 -7.57
CA ILE A 163 25.92 2.35 -6.49
C ILE A 163 24.81 3.42 -6.43
N ALA A 164 24.50 4.08 -7.55
CA ALA A 164 23.49 5.14 -7.58
C ALA A 164 22.08 4.66 -7.19
N LEU A 165 21.68 3.45 -7.62
CA LEU A 165 20.41 2.85 -7.23
C LEU A 165 20.38 2.50 -5.74
N TYR A 166 21.43 1.84 -5.24
CA TYR A 166 21.54 1.49 -3.82
C TYR A 166 21.51 2.73 -2.92
N THR A 167 22.31 3.75 -3.25
CA THR A 167 22.35 5.02 -2.50
C THR A 167 21.01 5.76 -2.56
N THR A 168 20.32 5.75 -3.71
CA THR A 168 18.97 6.33 -3.81
C THR A 168 17.99 5.61 -2.88
N ASP A 169 17.96 4.27 -2.91
CA ASP A 169 17.00 3.48 -2.15
C ASP A 169 17.26 3.60 -0.63
N SER A 170 18.53 3.60 -0.22
CA SER A 170 18.91 3.76 1.19
C SER A 170 18.54 5.14 1.74
N LEU A 171 18.92 6.22 1.05
CA LEU A 171 18.64 7.59 1.49
C LEU A 171 17.15 7.90 1.47
N TRP A 172 16.43 7.39 0.47
CA TRP A 172 14.99 7.59 0.41
C TRP A 172 14.26 6.88 1.56
N MET A 173 14.69 5.68 1.93
CA MET A 173 14.12 4.97 3.07
C MET A 173 14.31 5.76 4.38
N GLU A 174 15.53 6.23 4.63
CA GLU A 174 15.85 7.08 5.79
C GLU A 174 15.03 8.38 5.80
N HIS A 175 14.90 9.04 4.64
CA HIS A 175 14.08 10.24 4.50
C HIS A 175 12.60 9.99 4.74
N LEU A 176 12.03 8.86 4.29
CA LEU A 176 10.64 8.51 4.58
C LEU A 176 10.38 8.40 6.09
N GLU A 177 11.29 7.73 6.81
CA GLU A 177 11.22 7.62 8.26
C GLU A 177 11.35 8.98 8.93
N ALA A 178 12.34 9.79 8.51
CA ALA A 178 12.55 11.13 9.05
C ALA A 178 11.33 12.06 8.79
N MET A 179 10.67 11.93 7.64
CA MET A 179 9.44 12.67 7.33
C MET A 179 8.24 12.24 8.18
N ASP A 180 8.15 10.96 8.55
CA ASP A 180 7.10 10.48 9.46
C ASP A 180 7.30 11.04 10.88
N TYR A 181 8.54 11.02 11.39
CA TYR A 181 8.89 11.70 12.64
C TYR A 181 8.61 13.21 12.56
N LEU A 182 8.97 13.87 11.45
CA LEU A 182 8.69 15.29 11.25
C LEU A 182 7.19 15.56 11.34
N ARG A 183 6.36 14.76 10.66
CA ARG A 183 4.89 14.88 10.69
C ARG A 183 4.33 14.78 12.11
N SER A 184 4.86 13.87 12.93
CA SER A 184 4.45 13.75 14.33
C SER A 184 4.90 14.95 15.19
N SER A 185 6.10 15.47 14.93
CA SER A 185 6.70 16.55 15.74
C SER A 185 6.13 17.94 15.43
N VAL A 186 5.74 18.24 14.18
CA VAL A 186 5.12 19.54 13.82
C VAL A 186 3.78 19.75 14.52
N ASN A 187 3.05 18.65 14.81
CA ASN A 187 1.79 18.73 15.55
C ASN A 187 2.01 19.21 16.99
N LEU A 188 3.14 18.88 17.61
CA LEU A 188 3.51 19.40 18.93
C LEU A 188 3.97 20.86 18.86
N ARG A 189 4.55 21.31 17.73
CA ARG A 189 4.92 22.73 17.55
C ARG A 189 3.71 23.65 17.32
N ALA A 190 2.54 23.10 17.02
CA ALA A 190 1.28 23.84 16.91
C ALA A 190 0.95 24.66 18.18
N TYR A 191 1.43 24.23 19.36
CA TYR A 191 1.25 24.97 20.62
C TYR A 191 1.90 26.38 20.59
N GLY A 192 2.88 26.60 19.71
CA GLY A 192 3.54 27.89 19.51
C GLY A 192 2.83 28.84 18.54
N GLN A 193 1.56 28.58 18.17
CA GLN A 193 0.78 29.38 17.19
C GLN A 193 1.34 29.38 15.76
N HIS A 194 2.25 28.47 15.43
CA HIS A 194 2.69 28.22 14.06
C HIS A 194 1.79 27.20 13.39
N GLU A 195 1.45 27.42 12.12
CA GLU A 195 0.69 26.45 11.32
C GLU A 195 1.54 25.20 11.03
N PRO A 196 1.15 24.00 11.50
CA PRO A 196 1.98 22.79 11.38
C PRO A 196 2.34 22.41 9.94
N ILE A 197 1.41 22.62 9.01
CA ILE A 197 1.62 22.29 7.59
C ILE A 197 2.68 23.18 6.94
N VAL A 198 2.81 24.44 7.37
CA VAL A 198 3.81 25.38 6.83
C VAL A 198 5.20 24.95 7.30
N GLU A 199 5.35 24.63 8.58
CA GLU A 199 6.61 24.11 9.14
C GLU A 199 6.99 22.76 8.50
N TYR A 200 6.03 21.85 8.34
CA TYR A 200 6.27 20.57 7.67
C TYR A 200 6.75 20.75 6.23
N LYS A 201 6.13 21.64 5.45
CA LYS A 201 6.56 21.95 4.07
C LYS A 201 7.97 22.52 4.03
N LYS A 202 8.29 23.42 4.96
CA LYS A 202 9.60 24.09 5.04
C LYS A 202 10.70 23.12 5.44
N ASP A 203 10.52 22.43 6.57
CA ASP A 203 11.50 21.49 7.12
C ASP A 203 11.64 20.27 6.20
N GLY A 204 10.54 19.75 5.68
CA GLY A 204 10.55 18.62 4.74
C GLY A 204 11.25 18.95 3.43
N LEU A 205 11.15 20.19 2.93
CA LEU A 205 11.94 20.64 1.77
C LEU A 205 13.43 20.78 2.10
N ALA A 206 13.77 21.27 3.29
CA ALA A 206 15.16 21.39 3.73
C ALA A 206 15.81 20.00 3.84
N MET A 207 15.17 19.05 4.52
CA MET A 207 15.62 17.66 4.65
C MET A 207 15.77 16.99 3.29
N PHE A 208 14.83 17.22 2.37
CA PHE A 208 14.92 16.67 1.02
C PHE A 208 16.11 17.22 0.23
N LYS A 209 16.40 18.52 0.34
CA LYS A 209 17.58 19.13 -0.29
C LYS A 209 18.88 18.59 0.29
N GLU A 210 18.92 18.37 1.61
CA GLU A 210 20.06 17.76 2.30
C GLU A 210 20.27 16.31 1.87
N MET A 211 19.19 15.53 1.75
CA MET A 211 19.24 14.17 1.21
C MET A 211 19.77 14.16 -0.24
N GLU A 212 19.33 15.09 -1.09
CA GLU A 212 19.81 15.20 -2.47
C GLU A 212 21.30 15.56 -2.57
N GLU A 213 21.82 16.33 -1.60
CA GLU A 213 23.25 16.62 -1.55
C GLU A 213 24.03 15.42 -1.01
N SER A 214 23.53 14.78 0.05
CA SER A 214 24.08 13.54 0.61
C SER A 214 24.16 12.43 -0.43
N PHE A 215 23.17 12.34 -1.32
CA PHE A 215 23.18 11.41 -2.45
C PHE A 215 24.41 11.63 -3.34
N LYS A 216 24.69 12.87 -3.73
CA LYS A 216 25.84 13.19 -4.60
C LYS A 216 27.16 12.87 -3.90
N GLU A 217 27.26 13.18 -2.62
CA GLU A 217 28.49 12.93 -1.84
C GLU A 217 28.74 11.44 -1.61
N GLN A 218 27.71 10.68 -1.30
CA GLN A 218 27.83 9.23 -1.14
C GLN A 218 28.15 8.54 -2.45
N VAL A 219 27.50 8.91 -3.57
CA VAL A 219 27.85 8.37 -4.89
C VAL A 219 29.30 8.71 -5.26
N PHE A 220 29.73 9.95 -5.05
CA PHE A 220 31.12 10.37 -5.26
C PHE A 220 32.10 9.52 -4.44
N SER A 221 31.83 9.35 -3.15
CA SER A 221 32.67 8.57 -2.23
C SER A 221 32.74 7.09 -2.63
N PHE A 222 31.59 6.46 -2.92
CA PHE A 222 31.53 5.06 -3.34
C PHE A 222 32.21 4.83 -4.68
N VAL A 223 32.03 5.72 -5.67
CA VAL A 223 32.71 5.62 -6.97
C VAL A 223 34.23 5.79 -6.81
N SER A 224 34.68 6.72 -5.96
CA SER A 224 36.10 6.94 -5.71
C SER A 224 36.76 5.75 -5.00
N SER A 225 36.02 5.12 -4.08
CA SER A 225 36.48 3.97 -3.29
C SER A 225 36.31 2.61 -3.96
N ILE A 226 35.85 2.54 -5.23
CA ILE A 226 35.74 1.27 -5.97
C ILE A 226 37.08 0.52 -5.93
N ASN A 227 37.08 -0.67 -5.34
CA ASN A 227 38.24 -1.55 -5.34
C ASN A 227 38.36 -2.23 -6.71
N VAL A 228 39.44 -1.92 -7.42
CA VAL A 228 39.74 -2.40 -8.78
C VAL A 228 40.22 -3.85 -8.79
N ASP A 229 40.79 -4.33 -7.69
CA ASP A 229 41.41 -5.66 -7.64
C ASP A 229 40.37 -6.79 -7.53
N ALA A 230 39.18 -6.48 -6.98
CA ALA A 230 38.08 -7.43 -6.83
C ALA A 230 37.31 -7.71 -8.14
N VAL A 231 37.46 -6.86 -9.16
CA VAL A 231 36.70 -6.96 -10.43
C VAL A 231 37.36 -7.93 -11.41
N ASN A 232 38.69 -8.11 -11.33
CA ASN A 232 39.43 -9.10 -12.12
C ASN A 232 39.14 -10.56 -11.74
N VAL A 233 38.32 -10.82 -10.72
CA VAL A 233 37.93 -12.17 -10.28
C VAL A 233 36.55 -12.59 -10.84
N GLN A 234 35.81 -11.68 -11.50
CA GLN A 234 34.43 -11.95 -11.94
C GLN A 234 34.29 -12.47 -13.38
N THR A 235 35.37 -12.78 -14.09
CA THR A 235 35.28 -13.53 -15.36
C THR A 235 34.93 -15.01 -15.18
N GLU A 236 34.77 -15.52 -13.95
CA GLU A 236 34.39 -16.92 -13.69
C GLU A 236 33.06 -17.14 -12.94
N ILE A 237 32.19 -16.14 -12.73
CA ILE A 237 30.95 -16.35 -11.96
C ILE A 237 29.72 -16.48 -12.86
N ASN A 238 29.67 -17.60 -13.59
CA ASN A 238 28.41 -18.24 -14.02
C ASN A 238 27.93 -19.19 -12.91
N ALA A 239 27.64 -18.63 -11.72
CA ALA A 239 26.92 -19.34 -10.68
C ALA A 239 25.66 -18.54 -10.30
N PRO A 240 24.48 -19.17 -10.23
CA PRO A 240 23.25 -18.47 -9.91
C PRO A 240 23.35 -17.90 -8.49
N ARG A 241 23.19 -16.57 -8.38
CA ARG A 241 23.15 -15.85 -7.11
C ARG A 241 22.11 -16.48 -6.19
N GLN A 242 22.54 -17.00 -5.03
CA GLN A 242 21.64 -17.34 -3.94
C GLN A 242 20.89 -16.08 -3.51
N THR A 243 19.57 -16.11 -3.64
CA THR A 243 18.68 -15.11 -3.07
C THR A 243 18.73 -15.20 -1.55
N LEU A 244 19.19 -14.13 -0.89
CA LEU A 244 19.08 -13.94 0.55
C LEU A 244 17.60 -13.92 0.92
N ILE A 245 17.11 -15.03 1.49
CA ILE A 245 15.81 -15.08 2.16
C ILE A 245 16.02 -14.45 3.54
N THR A 246 15.55 -13.21 3.73
CA THR A 246 15.45 -12.60 5.05
C THR A 246 14.33 -13.30 5.82
N SER A 247 14.71 -14.11 6.81
CA SER A 247 13.77 -14.85 7.66
C SER A 247 13.30 -13.95 8.79
N HIS A 248 12.22 -13.19 8.58
CA HIS A 248 11.44 -12.66 9.70
C HIS A 248 10.55 -13.78 10.25
N LYS A 249 10.85 -14.22 11.47
CA LYS A 249 10.05 -15.18 12.24
C LYS A 249 9.50 -14.42 13.45
N GLU A 250 8.19 -14.22 13.50
CA GLU A 250 7.51 -13.77 14.72
C GLU A 250 7.60 -14.87 15.80
N PRO A 251 7.75 -14.51 17.09
CA PRO A 251 7.88 -15.48 18.16
C PRO A 251 6.50 -16.00 18.58
N SER A 252 6.24 -17.27 18.29
CA SER A 252 5.26 -18.06 19.06
C SER A 252 6.02 -19.02 19.95
N GLU A 253 6.20 -18.61 21.21
CA GLU A 253 6.53 -19.51 22.30
C GLU A 253 5.33 -20.40 22.60
N LEU A 254 5.48 -21.72 22.44
CA LEU A 254 5.14 -22.71 23.48
C LEU A 254 5.55 -24.13 23.05
N GLY A 255 6.49 -24.71 23.79
CA GLY A 255 6.45 -26.12 24.18
C GLY A 255 7.03 -27.18 23.23
N GLY A 256 8.06 -27.87 23.72
CA GLY A 256 8.22 -29.31 23.47
C GLY A 256 9.44 -29.72 22.67
N SER A 257 10.52 -30.04 23.39
CA SER A 257 11.68 -30.79 22.93
C SER A 257 11.32 -32.11 22.21
N SER A 258 11.93 -32.38 21.05
CA SER A 258 12.58 -33.67 20.75
C SER A 258 13.15 -33.70 19.33
N GLU A 259 14.47 -33.89 19.28
CA GLU A 259 15.24 -34.74 18.35
C GLU A 259 14.91 -34.77 16.84
N GLU A 260 15.99 -34.57 16.09
CA GLU A 260 16.11 -34.71 14.65
C GLU A 260 15.48 -36.00 14.11
N ARG A 261 14.47 -35.86 13.26
CA ARG A 261 14.13 -36.85 12.23
C ARG A 261 14.07 -36.16 10.88
N ALA A 262 14.95 -36.59 9.98
CA ALA A 262 14.98 -36.20 8.58
C ALA A 262 13.59 -36.36 7.94
N SER A 263 12.99 -35.26 7.48
CA SER A 263 11.71 -35.30 6.78
C SER A 263 11.93 -35.55 5.28
N LYS A 264 11.42 -36.70 4.83
CA LYS A 264 11.15 -37.04 3.43
C LYS A 264 10.40 -35.88 2.76
N LYS A 265 10.89 -35.41 1.60
CA LYS A 265 10.11 -34.57 0.69
C LYS A 265 8.89 -35.37 0.23
N ASP A 266 7.71 -34.98 0.67
CA ASP A 266 6.45 -35.54 0.19
C ASP A 266 6.10 -34.87 -1.15
N ASN A 267 6.24 -35.62 -2.25
CA ASN A 267 5.88 -35.17 -3.60
C ASN A 267 4.35 -35.18 -3.73
N THR A 268 3.71 -34.12 -3.24
CA THR A 268 2.27 -33.94 -3.41
C THR A 268 1.96 -33.52 -4.85
N ILE A 269 1.41 -34.45 -5.64
CA ILE A 269 0.98 -34.21 -7.02
C ILE A 269 -0.16 -33.19 -7.03
N GLY A 270 0.00 -32.14 -7.84
CA GLY A 270 -0.96 -31.05 -7.97
C GLY A 270 -2.23 -31.48 -8.70
N ARG A 271 -3.35 -30.84 -8.38
CA ARG A 271 -4.70 -31.15 -8.91
C ARG A 271 -4.80 -31.17 -10.44
N ASN A 272 -3.95 -30.41 -11.14
CA ASN A 272 -3.94 -30.32 -12.60
C ASN A 272 -2.78 -31.06 -13.28
N ASP A 273 -1.89 -31.69 -12.49
CA ASP A 273 -0.72 -32.40 -13.02
C ASP A 273 -1.14 -33.69 -13.73
N PRO A 274 -0.30 -34.23 -14.64
CA PRO A 274 -0.54 -35.51 -15.28
C PRO A 274 -0.75 -36.59 -14.21
N CYS A 275 -1.80 -37.39 -14.34
CA CYS A 275 -2.06 -38.42 -13.36
C CYS A 275 -1.00 -39.53 -13.49
N PRO A 276 -0.41 -40.01 -12.38
CA PRO A 276 0.57 -41.08 -12.38
C PRO A 276 0.00 -42.43 -12.86
N CYS A 277 -1.34 -42.53 -12.99
CA CYS A 277 -2.02 -43.69 -13.56
C CYS A 277 -1.70 -43.92 -15.06
N GLY A 278 -1.19 -42.90 -15.76
CA GLY A 278 -0.87 -42.99 -17.19
C GLY A 278 -2.08 -43.13 -18.13
N ALA A 279 -3.31 -43.06 -17.61
CA ALA A 279 -4.52 -43.23 -18.40
C ALA A 279 -4.66 -42.14 -19.47
N ILE A 280 -4.87 -42.57 -20.72
CA ILE A 280 -4.99 -41.69 -21.89
C ILE A 280 -6.47 -41.43 -22.17
N ASN A 281 -6.79 -40.18 -22.51
CA ASN A 281 -8.14 -39.78 -22.94
C ASN A 281 -8.40 -40.26 -24.38
N PRO A 282 -9.36 -41.17 -24.64
CA PRO A 282 -9.61 -41.71 -25.97
C PRO A 282 -10.12 -40.66 -26.97
N ALA A 283 -10.62 -39.51 -26.51
CA ALA A 283 -11.06 -38.43 -27.39
C ALA A 283 -9.93 -37.47 -27.83
N THR A 284 -8.86 -37.34 -27.03
CA THR A 284 -7.80 -36.33 -27.28
C THR A 284 -6.40 -36.92 -27.39
N GLY A 285 -6.18 -38.18 -27.03
CA GLY A 285 -4.85 -38.82 -27.05
C GLY A 285 -3.90 -38.37 -25.95
N GLU A 286 -4.33 -37.50 -25.04
CA GLU A 286 -3.51 -36.94 -23.95
C GLU A 286 -3.74 -37.65 -22.60
N VAL A 287 -2.74 -37.60 -21.70
CA VAL A 287 -2.83 -38.18 -20.35
C VAL A 287 -3.83 -37.40 -19.49
N TYR A 288 -4.70 -38.09 -18.77
CA TYR A 288 -5.65 -37.45 -17.86
C TYR A 288 -4.96 -36.70 -16.72
N LYS A 289 -5.49 -35.51 -16.38
CA LYS A 289 -5.08 -34.73 -15.19
C LYS A 289 -5.49 -35.42 -13.89
N TYR A 290 -4.74 -35.23 -12.81
CA TYR A 290 -4.95 -35.87 -11.51
C TYR A 290 -6.38 -35.69 -10.97
N LYS A 291 -7.01 -34.52 -11.11
CA LYS A 291 -8.41 -34.32 -10.69
C LYS A 291 -9.46 -35.20 -11.41
N LYS A 292 -9.14 -35.72 -12.59
CA LYS A 292 -10.06 -36.53 -13.41
C LYS A 292 -9.81 -38.04 -13.26
N CYS A 293 -8.54 -38.48 -13.11
CA CYS A 293 -8.18 -39.88 -12.88
C CYS A 293 -7.98 -40.23 -11.38
N GLY A 294 -7.42 -39.32 -10.58
CA GLY A 294 -6.91 -39.57 -9.21
C GLY A 294 -7.94 -39.69 -8.08
N LEU A 295 -9.24 -39.83 -8.39
CA LEU A 295 -10.21 -40.26 -7.39
C LEU A 295 -10.29 -41.79 -7.43
N VAL A 296 -10.12 -42.45 -6.29
CA VAL A 296 -10.06 -43.92 -6.13
C VAL A 296 -11.27 -44.66 -6.74
N ASN A 297 -12.38 -43.94 -7.00
CA ASN A 297 -13.61 -44.48 -7.62
C ASN A 297 -13.93 -43.90 -9.01
N ALA A 298 -13.01 -43.19 -9.66
CA ALA A 298 -13.20 -42.72 -11.02
C ALA A 298 -13.23 -43.92 -11.99
N PRO A 299 -14.24 -44.05 -12.89
CA PRO A 299 -14.35 -45.16 -13.83
C PRO A 299 -13.10 -45.38 -14.68
N GLN A 300 -12.36 -44.31 -14.94
CA GLN A 300 -11.17 -44.28 -15.77
C GLN A 300 -9.94 -44.84 -15.03
N HIS A 301 -9.88 -44.74 -13.69
CA HIS A 301 -8.77 -45.24 -12.89
C HIS A 301 -8.79 -46.77 -12.75
N ARG A 302 -9.99 -47.37 -12.64
CA ARG A 302 -10.13 -48.84 -12.54
C ARG A 302 -9.68 -49.61 -13.77
N LYS A 303 -9.77 -49.02 -14.97
CA LYS A 303 -9.36 -49.69 -16.21
C LYS A 303 -7.84 -49.88 -16.33
N SER A 304 -7.05 -49.03 -15.70
CA SER A 304 -5.58 -49.08 -15.75
C SER A 304 -4.94 -49.92 -14.63
N LEU A 305 -5.73 -50.45 -13.69
CA LEU A 305 -5.25 -51.28 -12.58
C LEU A 305 -5.51 -52.78 -12.79
N ILE A 306 -6.16 -53.17 -13.89
CA ILE A 306 -6.56 -54.56 -14.16
C ILE A 306 -5.66 -55.24 -15.21
N ASN A 307 -4.65 -54.55 -15.75
CA ASN A 307 -3.63 -55.16 -16.62
C ASN A 307 -2.23 -54.91 -16.07
#